data_AF-A0A969T2N7-F1
#
_entry.id   AF-A0A969T2N7-F1
#
_cell.length_a   1.000
_cell.length_b   1.000
_cell.length_c   1.000
_cell.angle_alpha   90.00
_cell.angle_beta   90.00
_cell.angle_gamma   90.00
#
_symmetry.space_group_name_H-M   'P 1'
#
loop_
_entity.id
_entity.type
_entity.pdbx_description
1 polymer ?
#
loop_
_entity_poly.entity_id
_entity_poly.type
_entity_poly.pdbx_seq_one_letter_code
_entity_poly.pdbx_strand_id
1 'polypeptide(L)'
;MITEHNFADDILELIEEEVYKYGELRKIKIRDKSLPGVKPDFEWLRKTQNYSLPIFSMGATEVIEINRRYYEILVSGWEKDHPQLVKDGNEVTIQSMIKSDIPEESILCAINDKISRLIYEYDKVIEATKESNRLFGINDEEKILLIHLNRYKDILESDTEQIDYLRGITLNKKISDLVLEAYIRFISYRLKMLNPEQPKIGKKLNSTSTKIIWKGSQKELCELFVELQDKGWIDEFKYGERNKTAQSICNLFDLTLTKKNENSNPENSFYQILKGIYNRRTKQRDYEEILGPSSERKFNRIKENES
;
A
#
# COMPACT_ATOMS: atom_id res chain seq x y z
N MET A 1 3.27 10.30 8.34
CA MET A 1 3.21 8.83 8.46
C MET A 1 2.08 8.40 7.55
N ILE A 2 2.36 7.61 6.50
CA ILE A 2 1.32 7.05 5.65
C ILE A 2 0.68 5.94 6.49
N THR A 3 -0.54 6.17 6.98
CA THR A 3 -1.27 5.23 7.86
C THR A 3 -2.32 4.43 7.08
N GLU A 4 -2.25 4.41 5.74
CA GLU A 4 -3.14 3.57 4.94
C GLU A 4 -2.74 2.11 5.13
N HIS A 5 -3.59 1.37 5.84
CA HIS A 5 -3.41 -0.06 6.13
C HIS A 5 -3.30 -0.93 4.87
N ASN A 6 -3.63 -0.36 3.68
CA ASN A 6 -3.72 -1.01 2.38
C ASN A 6 -2.98 -0.24 1.26
N PHE A 7 -1.89 0.47 1.58
CA PHE A 7 -1.24 1.45 0.68
C PHE A 7 -0.89 0.90 -0.73
N ALA A 8 -0.53 -0.38 -0.84
CA ALA A 8 -0.13 -1.01 -2.11
C ALA A 8 -0.75 -2.40 -2.31
N ASP A 9 -1.83 -2.75 -1.60
CA ASP A 9 -2.41 -4.10 -1.64
C ASP A 9 -2.83 -4.51 -3.06
N ASP A 10 -3.37 -3.57 -3.84
CA ASP A 10 -3.75 -3.77 -5.24
C ASP A 10 -2.55 -4.09 -6.13
N ILE A 11 -1.40 -3.46 -5.89
CA ILE A 11 -0.16 -3.74 -6.62
C ILE A 11 0.47 -5.06 -6.14
N LEU A 12 0.43 -5.30 -4.84
CA LEU A 12 0.98 -6.51 -4.22
C LEU A 12 0.22 -7.76 -4.66
N GLU A 13 -1.10 -7.69 -4.82
CA GLU A 13 -1.93 -8.76 -5.37
C GLU A 13 -1.53 -9.07 -6.83
N LEU A 14 -1.31 -8.03 -7.66
CA LEU A 14 -0.83 -8.22 -9.04
C LEU A 14 0.59 -8.82 -9.11
N ILE A 15 1.46 -8.46 -8.17
CA ILE A 15 2.80 -9.04 -8.03
C ILE A 15 2.68 -10.52 -7.64
N GLU A 16 1.83 -10.85 -6.69
CA GLU A 16 1.55 -12.21 -6.23
C GLU A 16 1.09 -13.11 -7.39
N GLU A 17 0.07 -12.67 -8.13
CA GLU A 17 -0.44 -13.38 -9.31
C GLU A 17 0.68 -13.63 -10.35
N GLU A 18 1.50 -12.62 -10.63
CA GLU A 18 2.54 -12.73 -11.64
C GLU A 18 3.70 -13.64 -11.17
N VAL A 19 4.09 -13.60 -9.90
CA VAL A 19 5.12 -14.49 -9.34
C VAL A 19 4.66 -15.95 -9.39
N TYR A 20 3.44 -16.25 -8.94
CA TYR A 20 2.92 -17.62 -8.95
C TYR A 20 2.79 -18.18 -10.36
N LYS A 21 2.32 -17.36 -11.32
CA LYS A 21 2.29 -17.74 -12.74
C LYS A 21 3.67 -18.14 -13.27
N TYR A 22 4.74 -17.48 -12.84
CA TYR A 22 6.10 -17.84 -13.22
C TYR A 22 6.60 -19.11 -12.53
N GLY A 23 6.20 -19.31 -11.28
CA GLY A 23 6.47 -20.52 -10.51
C GLY A 23 5.88 -21.78 -11.14
N GLU A 24 4.59 -21.74 -11.49
CA GLU A 24 3.89 -22.84 -12.17
C GLU A 24 4.55 -23.22 -13.51
N LEU A 25 5.07 -22.23 -14.23
CA LEU A 25 5.79 -22.42 -15.49
C LEU A 25 7.24 -22.90 -15.29
N ARG A 26 7.70 -23.11 -14.06
CA ARG A 26 9.10 -23.43 -13.69
C ARG A 26 10.11 -22.45 -14.28
N LYS A 27 9.73 -21.18 -14.40
CA LYS A 27 10.56 -20.13 -15.01
C LYS A 27 11.47 -19.40 -14.02
N ILE A 28 11.32 -19.66 -12.72
CA ILE A 28 12.22 -19.14 -11.69
C ILE A 28 13.52 -19.95 -11.74
N LYS A 29 14.63 -19.28 -12.09
CA LYS A 29 15.94 -19.92 -12.24
C LYS A 29 16.82 -19.63 -11.05
N ILE A 30 17.31 -20.68 -10.39
CA ILE A 30 18.35 -20.55 -9.37
C ILE A 30 19.71 -20.68 -10.07
N ARG A 31 20.57 -19.66 -9.94
CA ARG A 31 21.90 -19.62 -10.56
C ARG A 31 23.01 -19.52 -9.52
N ASP A 32 24.11 -20.22 -9.79
CA ASP A 32 25.40 -19.99 -9.15
C ASP A 32 26.18 -18.94 -9.96
N LYS A 33 26.24 -17.69 -9.46
CA LYS A 33 27.21 -16.70 -9.97
C LYS A 33 28.41 -16.65 -9.04
N SER A 34 29.62 -16.65 -9.60
CA SER A 34 30.83 -16.39 -8.85
C SER A 34 30.80 -14.96 -8.29
N LEU A 35 31.03 -14.83 -6.98
CA LEU A 35 31.31 -13.52 -6.39
C LEU A 35 32.73 -13.09 -6.83
N PRO A 36 32.97 -11.79 -7.11
CA PRO A 36 34.31 -11.24 -7.01
C PRO A 36 34.86 -11.58 -5.62
N GLY A 37 36.16 -11.88 -5.48
CA GLY A 37 36.79 -12.39 -4.25
C GLY A 37 36.82 -11.45 -3.03
N VAL A 38 35.89 -10.49 -2.95
CA VAL A 38 35.71 -9.57 -1.83
C VAL A 38 34.66 -10.17 -0.90
N LYS A 39 34.99 -10.34 0.39
CA LYS A 39 34.00 -10.72 1.41
C LYS A 39 32.89 -9.66 1.42
N PRO A 40 31.64 -10.01 1.10
CA PRO A 40 30.57 -9.03 1.11
C PRO A 40 30.38 -8.49 2.53
N ASP A 41 30.25 -7.17 2.65
CA ASP A 41 29.77 -6.53 3.87
C ASP A 41 28.27 -6.83 3.99
N PHE A 42 27.94 -7.88 4.74
CA PHE A 42 26.56 -8.35 4.92
C PHE A 42 25.68 -7.33 5.64
N GLU A 43 26.24 -6.55 6.57
CA GLU A 43 25.50 -5.51 7.28
C GLU A 43 25.10 -4.41 6.30
N TRP A 44 26.05 -3.94 5.48
CA TRP A 44 25.77 -2.98 4.42
C TRP A 44 24.80 -3.54 3.37
N LEU A 45 24.97 -4.80 2.93
CA LEU A 45 24.05 -5.43 1.99
C LEU A 45 22.64 -5.54 2.56
N ARG A 46 22.48 -5.97 3.81
CA ARG A 46 21.19 -6.08 4.47
C ARG A 46 20.54 -4.71 4.64
N LYS A 47 21.32 -3.69 4.99
CA LYS A 47 20.86 -2.30 5.13
C LYS A 47 20.36 -1.77 3.78
N THR A 48 21.16 -1.91 2.72
CA THR A 48 20.78 -1.44 1.38
C THR A 48 19.62 -2.25 0.78
N GLN A 49 19.60 -3.57 0.98
CA GLN A 49 18.50 -4.44 0.55
C GLN A 49 17.18 -3.99 1.16
N ASN A 50 17.13 -3.82 2.49
CA ASN A 50 15.87 -3.73 3.22
C ASN A 50 15.43 -2.30 3.55
N TYR A 51 16.37 -1.36 3.55
CA TYR A 51 16.14 0.00 4.02
C TYR A 51 16.63 1.05 3.01
N SER A 52 16.60 0.80 1.70
CA SER A 52 16.93 1.85 0.73
C SER A 52 15.93 1.93 -0.41
N LEU A 53 15.76 3.16 -0.92
CA LEU A 53 15.17 3.41 -2.22
C LEU A 53 16.16 2.90 -3.28
N PRO A 54 15.80 1.90 -4.11
CA PRO A 54 16.69 1.45 -5.18
C PRO A 54 16.93 2.59 -6.18
N ILE A 55 18.09 2.67 -6.82
CA ILE A 55 18.34 3.70 -7.85
C ILE A 55 19.03 3.14 -9.11
N PHE A 56 19.66 1.99 -8.98
CA PHE A 56 20.35 1.33 -10.08
C PHE A 56 19.36 0.60 -10.98
N SER A 57 19.58 0.68 -12.28
CA SER A 57 18.86 -0.12 -13.26
C SER A 57 19.69 -1.31 -13.72
N MET A 58 19.01 -2.26 -14.32
CA MET A 58 19.61 -3.33 -15.10
C MET A 58 18.82 -3.52 -16.40
N GLY A 59 19.34 -4.33 -17.33
CA GLY A 59 18.62 -4.69 -18.53
C GLY A 59 17.32 -5.42 -18.20
N ALA A 60 16.23 -5.06 -18.88
CA ALA A 60 14.95 -5.72 -18.77
C ALA A 60 15.06 -7.21 -19.12
N THR A 61 14.35 -8.04 -18.39
CA THR A 61 14.33 -9.49 -18.62
C THR A 61 12.93 -10.06 -18.46
N GLU A 62 12.66 -11.14 -19.16
CA GLU A 62 11.42 -11.90 -19.02
C GLU A 62 11.53 -12.99 -17.94
N VAL A 63 12.72 -13.25 -17.39
CA VAL A 63 12.90 -14.33 -16.40
C VAL A 63 13.07 -13.78 -14.99
N ILE A 64 12.61 -14.58 -14.02
CA ILE A 64 12.93 -14.39 -12.61
C ILE A 64 14.15 -15.25 -12.29
N GLU A 65 15.20 -14.64 -11.73
CA GLU A 65 16.42 -15.36 -11.36
C GLU A 65 16.82 -15.07 -9.93
N ILE A 66 17.21 -16.12 -9.20
CA ILE A 66 17.71 -16.04 -7.83
C ILE A 66 19.17 -16.48 -7.85
N ASN A 67 20.05 -15.60 -7.39
CA ASN A 67 21.43 -15.94 -7.14
C ASN A 67 21.53 -16.70 -5.82
N ARG A 68 21.98 -17.95 -5.90
CA ARG A 68 22.12 -18.85 -4.75
C ARG A 68 22.83 -18.20 -3.56
N ARG A 69 23.91 -17.46 -3.80
CA ARG A 69 24.73 -16.86 -2.73
C ARG A 69 24.07 -15.69 -2.01
N TYR A 70 23.06 -15.09 -2.62
CA TYR A 70 22.28 -14.00 -2.02
C TYR A 70 20.97 -14.50 -1.42
N TYR A 71 20.67 -15.79 -1.57
CA TYR A 71 19.46 -16.40 -1.03
C TYR A 71 19.35 -16.21 0.48
N GLU A 72 20.48 -16.32 1.16
CA GLU A 72 20.58 -16.10 2.60
C GLU A 72 20.05 -14.72 3.01
N ILE A 73 20.36 -13.66 2.25
CA ILE A 73 19.94 -12.28 2.55
C ILE A 73 18.42 -12.12 2.45
N LEU A 74 17.75 -12.96 1.64
CA LEU A 74 16.28 -12.95 1.49
C LEU A 74 15.59 -13.62 2.66
N VAL A 75 16.15 -14.72 3.15
CA VAL A 75 15.57 -15.55 4.22
C VAL A 75 16.09 -15.17 5.62
N SER A 76 17.08 -14.28 5.70
CA SER A 76 17.77 -13.92 6.94
C SER A 76 16.98 -12.94 7.81
N GLY A 77 15.91 -13.43 8.44
CA GLY A 77 15.67 -13.15 9.87
C GLY A 77 16.70 -13.86 10.76
N TRP A 78 17.36 -14.90 10.23
CA TRP A 78 18.19 -15.88 10.92
C TRP A 78 19.58 -15.41 11.36
N GLU A 79 20.14 -14.30 10.87
CA GLU A 79 21.38 -13.72 11.44
C GLU A 79 21.23 -13.48 12.95
N LYS A 80 20.01 -13.17 13.38
CA LYS A 80 19.66 -12.92 14.78
C LYS A 80 19.58 -14.21 15.59
N ASP A 81 19.14 -15.31 14.97
CA ASP A 81 18.85 -16.58 15.63
C ASP A 81 20.02 -17.58 15.52
N HIS A 82 20.84 -17.48 14.46
CA HIS A 82 21.92 -18.41 14.13
C HIS A 82 23.16 -17.72 13.51
N PRO A 83 23.79 -16.76 14.20
CA PRO A 83 24.92 -15.95 13.68
C PRO A 83 26.14 -16.76 13.23
N GLN A 84 26.31 -17.98 13.76
CA GLN A 84 27.43 -18.86 13.40
C GLN A 84 27.26 -19.55 12.05
N LEU A 85 26.02 -19.81 11.61
CA LEU A 85 25.74 -20.42 10.29
C LEU A 85 26.03 -19.45 9.14
N VAL A 86 25.81 -18.15 9.40
CA VAL A 86 26.08 -17.03 8.48
C VAL A 86 27.58 -16.75 8.37
N LYS A 87 28.30 -16.81 9.51
CA LYS A 87 29.74 -16.53 9.58
C LYS A 87 30.60 -17.47 8.73
N ASP A 88 30.15 -18.71 8.56
CA ASP A 88 30.87 -19.74 7.80
C ASP A 88 30.35 -19.91 6.36
N GLY A 89 29.37 -19.10 5.92
CA GLY A 89 28.82 -19.14 4.56
C GLY A 89 28.57 -20.56 4.09
N ASN A 90 27.92 -21.36 4.93
CA ASN A 90 27.94 -22.81 4.74
C ASN A 90 27.04 -23.14 3.54
N GLU A 91 27.68 -23.36 2.38
CA GLU A 91 27.07 -23.79 1.12
C GLU A 91 26.00 -24.88 1.38
N VAL A 92 26.25 -25.78 2.34
CA VAL A 92 25.36 -26.85 2.79
C VAL A 92 24.05 -26.33 3.39
N THR A 93 24.09 -25.27 4.20
CA THR A 93 22.90 -24.62 4.76
C THR A 93 22.09 -23.96 3.66
N ILE A 94 22.73 -23.20 2.77
CA ILE A 94 22.06 -22.57 1.62
C ILE A 94 21.45 -23.64 0.70
N GLN A 95 22.16 -24.75 0.45
CA GLN A 95 21.64 -25.90 -0.31
C GLN A 95 20.42 -26.53 0.38
N SER A 96 20.45 -26.68 1.70
CA SER A 96 19.36 -27.25 2.47
C SER A 96 18.13 -26.37 2.41
N MET A 97 18.30 -25.05 2.56
CA MET A 97 17.20 -24.08 2.51
C MET A 97 16.55 -24.06 1.13
N ILE A 98 17.34 -23.95 0.07
CA ILE A 98 16.81 -23.98 -1.32
C ILE A 98 16.05 -25.27 -1.63
N LYS A 99 16.43 -26.41 -1.03
CA LYS A 99 15.73 -27.68 -1.22
C LYS A 99 14.39 -27.76 -0.49
N SER A 100 14.21 -27.01 0.59
CA SER A 100 13.01 -27.03 1.42
C SER A 100 12.08 -25.83 1.22
N ASP A 101 12.55 -24.80 0.52
CA ASP A 101 11.86 -23.52 0.39
C ASP A 101 11.10 -23.43 -0.95
N ILE A 102 10.11 -22.54 -0.98
CA ILE A 102 9.27 -22.24 -2.15
C ILE A 102 9.73 -20.87 -2.67
N PRO A 103 10.55 -20.82 -3.74
CA PRO A 103 11.16 -19.58 -4.22
C PRO A 103 10.19 -18.42 -4.45
N GLU A 104 8.96 -18.75 -4.87
CA GLU A 104 7.85 -17.82 -5.05
C GLU A 104 7.53 -17.09 -3.73
N GLU A 105 7.35 -17.85 -2.64
CA GLU A 105 7.05 -17.31 -1.33
C GLU A 105 8.21 -16.46 -0.79
N SER A 106 9.46 -16.88 -1.01
CA SER A 106 10.64 -16.12 -0.58
C SER A 106 10.73 -14.76 -1.31
N ILE A 107 10.43 -14.73 -2.62
CA ILE A 107 10.39 -13.49 -3.40
C ILE A 107 9.28 -12.57 -2.89
N LEU A 108 8.06 -13.12 -2.68
CA LEU A 108 6.92 -12.34 -2.21
C LEU A 108 7.16 -11.76 -0.82
N CYS A 109 7.67 -12.57 0.11
CA CYS A 109 8.08 -12.12 1.43
C CYS A 109 9.10 -10.98 1.34
N ALA A 110 10.14 -11.11 0.50
CA ALA A 110 11.15 -10.07 0.34
C ALA A 110 10.59 -8.75 -0.23
N ILE A 111 9.67 -8.82 -1.19
CA ILE A 111 8.99 -7.64 -1.75
C ILE A 111 8.12 -6.98 -0.67
N ASN A 112 7.27 -7.77 0.00
CA ASN A 112 6.34 -7.31 1.03
C ASN A 112 7.06 -6.68 2.22
N ASP A 113 8.13 -7.32 2.70
CA ASP A 113 8.95 -6.82 3.79
C ASP A 113 9.56 -5.45 3.44
N LYS A 114 10.11 -5.33 2.24
CA LYS A 114 10.77 -4.10 1.81
C LYS A 114 9.78 -2.95 1.60
N ILE A 115 8.58 -3.22 1.06
CA ILE A 115 7.50 -2.23 0.97
C ILE A 115 6.95 -1.88 2.37
N SER A 116 6.83 -2.85 3.26
CA SER A 116 6.42 -2.60 4.65
C SER A 116 7.40 -1.69 5.37
N ARG A 117 8.72 -1.93 5.21
CA ARG A 117 9.77 -1.07 5.77
C ARG A 117 9.75 0.34 5.17
N LEU A 118 9.41 0.49 3.89
CA LEU A 118 9.19 1.79 3.26
C LEU A 118 8.11 2.60 3.99
N ILE A 119 7.04 1.97 4.45
CA ILE A 119 5.91 2.62 5.11
C ILE A 119 6.18 2.86 6.59
N TYR A 120 6.59 1.82 7.32
CA TYR A 120 6.65 1.81 8.78
C TYR A 120 8.01 2.22 9.35
N GLU A 121 9.08 2.07 8.57
CA GLU A 121 10.46 2.36 8.98
C GLU A 121 11.13 3.39 8.08
N TYR A 122 10.35 4.32 7.51
CA TYR A 122 10.80 5.29 6.52
C TYR A 122 12.04 6.10 6.93
N ASP A 123 12.16 6.47 8.21
CA ASP A 123 13.34 7.20 8.71
C ASP A 123 14.64 6.40 8.52
N LYS A 124 14.58 5.08 8.70
CA LYS A 124 15.72 4.20 8.39
C LYS A 124 15.94 4.10 6.88
N VAL A 125 14.84 4.14 6.11
CA VAL A 125 14.89 4.06 4.66
C VAL A 125 15.60 5.26 4.05
N ILE A 126 15.25 6.47 4.48
CA ILE A 126 15.86 7.68 3.93
C ILE A 126 17.33 7.80 4.31
N GLU A 127 17.71 7.41 5.54
CA GLU A 127 19.09 7.44 5.98
C GLU A 127 19.96 6.45 5.21
N ALA A 128 19.52 5.20 5.03
CA ALA A 128 20.32 4.28 4.22
C ALA A 128 20.33 4.63 2.74
N THR A 129 19.25 5.23 2.22
CA THR A 129 19.20 5.76 0.84
C THR A 129 20.29 6.79 0.60
N LYS A 130 20.51 7.72 1.54
CA LYS A 130 21.58 8.72 1.43
C LYS A 130 22.96 8.09 1.28
N GLU A 131 23.22 7.08 2.11
CA GLU A 131 24.49 6.35 2.11
C GLU A 131 24.67 5.48 0.86
N SER A 132 23.66 4.67 0.51
CA SER A 132 23.76 3.69 -0.56
C SER A 132 23.81 4.31 -1.95
N ASN A 133 23.12 5.43 -2.13
CA ASN A 133 22.95 6.07 -3.44
C ASN A 133 23.91 7.25 -3.62
N ARG A 134 24.91 7.38 -2.73
CA ARG A 134 25.95 8.42 -2.75
C ARG A 134 25.38 9.84 -2.75
N LEU A 135 24.26 10.05 -2.07
CA LEU A 135 23.61 11.37 -1.92
C LEU A 135 24.18 12.14 -0.72
N PHE A 136 25.47 11.96 -0.45
CA PHE A 136 26.15 12.60 0.68
C PHE A 136 26.06 14.13 0.55
N GLY A 137 25.63 14.78 1.63
CA GLY A 137 25.46 16.23 1.68
C GLY A 137 24.10 16.74 1.18
N ILE A 138 23.22 15.88 0.66
CA ILE A 138 21.82 16.24 0.40
C ILE A 138 21.00 15.97 1.66
N ASN A 139 20.74 17.03 2.43
CA ASN A 139 19.90 16.94 3.63
C ASN A 139 18.41 17.14 3.34
N ASP A 140 18.10 17.65 2.16
CA ASP A 140 16.75 17.97 1.72
C ASP A 140 16.03 16.69 1.25
N GLU A 141 15.08 16.23 2.06
CA GLU A 141 14.29 15.02 1.80
C GLU A 141 13.55 15.11 0.46
N GLU A 142 12.99 16.29 0.13
CA GLU A 142 12.26 16.49 -1.12
C GLU A 142 13.16 16.23 -2.33
N LYS A 143 14.38 16.77 -2.31
CA LYS A 143 15.33 16.56 -3.41
C LYS A 143 15.71 15.10 -3.56
N ILE A 144 15.93 14.40 -2.45
CA ILE A 144 16.20 12.95 -2.49
C ILE A 144 15.03 12.24 -3.16
N LEU A 145 13.80 12.54 -2.74
CA LEU A 145 12.60 11.92 -3.30
C LEU A 145 12.38 12.23 -4.78
N LEU A 146 12.61 13.48 -5.21
CA LEU A 146 12.49 13.88 -6.62
C LEU A 146 13.52 13.19 -7.52
N ILE A 147 14.75 13.00 -7.04
CA ILE A 147 15.78 12.25 -7.76
C ILE A 147 15.29 10.83 -8.06
N HIS A 148 14.74 10.14 -7.05
CA HIS A 148 14.23 8.78 -7.22
C HIS A 148 12.97 8.76 -8.07
N LEU A 149 12.03 9.69 -7.85
CA LEU A 149 10.80 9.75 -8.62
C LEU A 149 11.06 9.92 -10.12
N ASN A 150 11.98 10.82 -10.49
CA ASN A 150 12.35 11.03 -11.88
C ASN A 150 12.99 9.77 -12.44
N ARG A 151 13.96 9.17 -11.72
CA ARG A 151 14.61 7.95 -12.17
C ARG A 151 13.62 6.79 -12.36
N TYR A 152 12.62 6.66 -11.49
CA TYR A 152 11.62 5.60 -11.59
C TYR A 152 10.71 5.79 -12.78
N LYS A 153 10.30 7.03 -13.07
CA LYS A 153 9.52 7.34 -14.27
C LYS A 153 10.32 7.01 -15.54
N ASP A 154 11.59 7.40 -15.59
CA ASP A 154 12.47 7.11 -16.73
C ASP A 154 12.59 5.59 -16.97
N ILE A 155 12.73 4.78 -15.90
CA ILE A 155 12.81 3.32 -16.01
C ILE A 155 11.47 2.72 -16.43
N LEU A 156 10.35 3.24 -15.92
CA LEU A 156 9.01 2.76 -16.26
C LEU A 156 8.65 3.03 -17.72
N GLU A 157 9.12 4.16 -18.27
CA GLU A 157 8.96 4.52 -19.69
C GLU A 157 9.90 3.72 -20.62
N SER A 158 10.90 3.01 -20.07
CA SER A 158 11.86 2.23 -20.85
C SER A 158 11.45 0.77 -20.97
N ASP A 159 11.38 0.26 -22.21
CA ASP A 159 11.18 -1.17 -22.50
C ASP A 159 12.45 -2.01 -22.25
N THR A 160 13.61 -1.35 -22.10
CA THR A 160 14.92 -2.02 -22.04
C THR A 160 15.57 -1.97 -20.66
N GLU A 161 15.06 -1.13 -19.76
CA GLU A 161 15.54 -1.01 -18.39
C GLU A 161 14.50 -1.52 -17.40
N GLN A 162 14.99 -2.06 -16.28
CA GLN A 162 14.18 -2.38 -15.11
C GLN A 162 14.98 -2.03 -13.85
N ILE A 163 14.31 -1.88 -12.70
CA ILE A 163 14.99 -1.51 -11.46
C ILE A 163 15.73 -2.72 -10.87
N ASP A 164 16.98 -2.51 -10.42
CA ASP A 164 17.71 -3.48 -9.59
C ASP A 164 17.20 -3.38 -8.15
N TYR A 165 16.11 -4.11 -7.88
CA TYR A 165 15.32 -3.98 -6.66
C TYR A 165 15.91 -4.72 -5.45
N LEU A 166 16.28 -5.99 -5.65
CA LEU A 166 16.75 -6.92 -4.60
C LEU A 166 18.10 -7.47 -5.03
N ARG A 167 19.12 -7.33 -4.18
CA ARG A 167 20.44 -7.86 -4.49
C ARG A 167 20.35 -9.38 -4.59
N GLY A 168 20.74 -9.88 -5.76
CA GLY A 168 20.72 -11.30 -6.06
C GLY A 168 19.35 -11.86 -6.45
N ILE A 169 18.30 -11.04 -6.58
CA ILE A 169 17.11 -11.43 -7.34
C ILE A 169 17.01 -10.52 -8.55
N THR A 170 16.93 -11.13 -9.72
CA THR A 170 16.46 -10.47 -10.93
C THR A 170 14.98 -10.75 -11.06
N LEU A 171 14.15 -9.73 -10.92
CA LEU A 171 12.72 -9.80 -11.24
C LEU A 171 12.54 -9.76 -12.76
N ASN A 172 11.41 -10.25 -13.28
CA ASN A 172 11.06 -9.93 -14.65
C ASN A 172 10.63 -8.44 -14.75
N LYS A 173 10.61 -7.90 -15.96
CA LYS A 173 10.25 -6.49 -16.22
C LYS A 173 8.88 -6.15 -15.64
N LYS A 174 7.86 -7.00 -15.87
CA LYS A 174 6.50 -6.76 -15.39
C LYS A 174 6.41 -6.60 -13.87
N ILE A 175 7.02 -7.50 -13.10
CA ILE A 175 7.04 -7.42 -11.62
C ILE A 175 7.91 -6.22 -11.18
N SER A 176 9.02 -5.98 -11.86
CA SER A 176 9.88 -4.81 -11.59
C SER A 176 9.12 -3.49 -11.74
N ASP A 177 8.28 -3.38 -12.77
CA ASP A 177 7.44 -2.21 -13.03
C ASP A 177 6.36 -2.04 -11.97
N LEU A 178 5.66 -3.12 -11.59
CA LEU A 178 4.69 -3.08 -10.49
C LEU A 178 5.35 -2.61 -9.18
N VAL A 179 6.55 -3.10 -8.88
CA VAL A 179 7.32 -2.63 -7.72
C VAL A 179 7.63 -1.13 -7.85
N LEU A 180 8.05 -0.65 -9.02
CA LEU A 180 8.28 0.78 -9.24
C LEU A 180 7.02 1.61 -9.07
N GLU A 181 5.85 1.12 -9.52
CA GLU A 181 4.57 1.80 -9.31
C GLU A 181 4.26 1.99 -7.83
N ALA A 182 4.51 0.97 -6.99
CA ALA A 182 4.34 1.09 -5.53
C ALA A 182 5.27 2.18 -4.95
N TYR A 183 6.53 2.23 -5.40
CA TYR A 183 7.49 3.24 -4.96
C TYR A 183 7.12 4.65 -5.45
N ILE A 184 6.72 4.79 -6.72
CA ILE A 184 6.24 6.06 -7.29
C ILE A 184 5.03 6.56 -6.50
N ARG A 185 4.07 5.69 -6.18
CA ARG A 185 2.91 6.01 -5.35
C ARG A 185 3.34 6.53 -3.99
N PHE A 186 4.28 5.85 -3.35
CA PHE A 186 4.77 6.19 -2.01
C PHE A 186 5.44 7.56 -2.03
N ILE A 187 6.39 7.74 -2.95
CA ILE A 187 7.14 8.98 -3.09
C ILE A 187 6.20 10.13 -3.43
N SER A 188 5.23 9.92 -4.32
CA SER A 188 4.24 10.94 -4.67
C SER A 188 3.41 11.38 -3.47
N TYR A 189 2.96 10.45 -2.62
CA TYR A 189 2.29 10.81 -1.37
C TYR A 189 3.21 11.53 -0.41
N ARG A 190 4.46 11.08 -0.26
CA ARG A 190 5.41 11.71 0.65
C ARG A 190 5.76 13.13 0.22
N LEU A 191 5.98 13.36 -1.07
CA LEU A 191 6.21 14.69 -1.64
C LEU A 191 5.01 15.61 -1.41
N LYS A 192 3.76 15.12 -1.58
CA LYS A 192 2.56 15.88 -1.24
C LYS A 192 2.47 16.24 0.24
N MET A 193 3.02 15.42 1.13
CA MET A 193 3.09 15.72 2.57
C MET A 193 4.19 16.75 2.91
N LEU A 194 5.32 16.72 2.20
CA LEU A 194 6.43 17.67 2.38
C LEU A 194 6.09 19.04 1.80
N ASN A 195 5.47 19.03 0.62
CA ASN A 195 4.94 20.21 -0.07
C ASN A 195 3.45 20.07 -0.20
N PRO A 196 2.70 20.27 0.90
CA PRO A 196 1.28 20.48 0.74
C PRO A 196 1.16 21.68 -0.20
N GLU A 197 0.44 21.53 -1.31
CA GLU A 197 -0.04 22.70 -2.02
C GLU A 197 -0.68 23.56 -0.93
N GLN A 198 -0.09 24.74 -0.64
CA GLN A 198 -0.77 25.67 0.24
C GLN A 198 -2.13 25.81 -0.42
N PRO A 199 -3.24 25.41 0.25
CA PRO A 199 -4.51 25.88 -0.24
C PRO A 199 -4.31 27.38 -0.38
N LYS A 200 -4.68 27.97 -1.51
CA LYS A 200 -4.85 29.42 -1.55
C LYS A 200 -5.85 29.69 -0.43
N ILE A 201 -5.33 30.00 0.77
CA ILE A 201 -6.06 30.67 1.81
C ILE A 201 -6.16 32.08 1.24
N GLY A 202 -7.01 32.21 0.21
CA GLY A 202 -7.71 33.45 0.02
C GLY A 202 -8.27 33.76 1.39
N LYS A 203 -8.00 34.97 1.88
CA LYS A 203 -8.67 35.50 3.05
C LYS A 203 -10.15 35.10 2.99
N LYS A 204 -10.52 34.09 3.76
CA LYS A 204 -11.86 33.96 4.34
C LYS A 204 -11.61 34.21 5.81
N LEU A 205 -11.96 35.40 6.29
CA LEU A 205 -13.33 35.68 6.74
C LEU A 205 -13.74 34.59 7.70
N ASN A 206 -13.78 34.94 8.99
CA ASN A 206 -14.59 34.32 10.04
C ASN A 206 -15.34 33.07 9.56
N SER A 207 -14.86 31.89 9.95
CA SER A 207 -15.42 30.60 9.56
C SER A 207 -16.88 30.47 10.01
N THR A 208 -17.81 30.80 9.11
CA THR A 208 -19.14 30.19 9.12
C THR A 208 -19.03 28.89 8.33
N SER A 209 -19.03 27.77 9.05
CA SER A 209 -19.29 26.42 8.54
C SER A 209 -20.51 26.45 7.61
N THR A 210 -20.34 26.12 6.32
CA THR A 210 -21.45 25.84 5.39
C THR A 210 -21.69 24.35 5.26
N LYS A 211 -21.55 23.57 6.35
CA LYS A 211 -22.08 22.21 6.39
C LYS A 211 -23.61 22.29 6.35
N ILE A 212 -24.25 21.33 5.68
CA ILE A 212 -25.71 21.21 5.74
C ILE A 212 -26.06 20.74 7.13
N ILE A 213 -26.75 21.57 7.93
CA ILE A 213 -27.20 21.18 9.26
C ILE A 213 -28.25 20.08 9.10
N TRP A 214 -27.88 18.86 9.48
CA TRP A 214 -28.81 17.74 9.49
C TRP A 214 -29.68 17.82 10.74
N LYS A 215 -30.99 17.95 10.55
CA LYS A 215 -31.96 18.03 11.65
C LYS A 215 -32.53 16.67 12.06
N GLY A 216 -32.21 15.61 11.33
CA GLY A 216 -32.62 14.25 11.66
C GLY A 216 -31.59 13.50 12.51
N SER A 217 -31.87 12.25 12.79
CA SER A 217 -30.95 11.28 13.37
C SER A 217 -29.95 10.76 12.35
N GLN A 218 -28.86 10.16 12.84
CA GLN A 218 -27.89 9.46 11.98
C GLN A 218 -28.50 8.26 11.25
N LYS A 219 -29.52 7.62 11.85
CA LYS A 219 -30.27 6.54 11.20
C LYS A 219 -31.06 7.06 10.02
N GLU A 220 -31.79 8.15 10.20
CA GLU A 220 -32.52 8.82 9.11
C GLU A 220 -31.59 9.28 7.98
N LEU A 221 -30.37 9.73 8.31
CA LEU A 221 -29.39 10.08 7.27
C LEU A 221 -28.91 8.83 6.51
N CYS A 222 -28.61 7.73 7.22
CA CYS A 222 -28.21 6.48 6.58
C CYS A 222 -29.33 5.94 5.69
N GLU A 223 -30.56 6.02 6.17
CA GLU A 223 -31.77 5.63 5.46
C GLU A 223 -31.92 6.39 4.14
N LEU A 224 -31.71 7.71 4.13
CA LEU A 224 -31.71 8.50 2.90
C LEU A 224 -30.75 7.91 1.86
N PHE A 225 -29.50 7.65 2.23
CA PHE A 225 -28.51 7.11 1.29
C PHE A 225 -28.83 5.69 0.82
N VAL A 226 -29.39 4.84 1.67
CA VAL A 226 -29.84 3.49 1.28
C VAL A 226 -30.99 3.58 0.28
N GLU A 227 -31.99 4.43 0.53
CA GLU A 227 -33.13 4.58 -0.38
C GLU A 227 -32.74 5.21 -1.73
N LEU A 228 -31.71 6.08 -1.74
CA LEU A 228 -31.12 6.60 -2.99
C LEU A 228 -30.44 5.50 -3.81
N GLN A 229 -29.79 4.52 -3.15
CA GLN A 229 -29.19 3.35 -3.81
C GLN A 229 -30.25 2.40 -4.35
N ASP A 230 -31.25 2.07 -3.52
CA ASP A 230 -32.34 1.15 -3.90
C ASP A 230 -33.14 1.68 -5.10
N LYS A 231 -33.23 3.01 -5.26
CA LYS A 231 -33.86 3.68 -6.41
C LYS A 231 -32.92 3.88 -7.61
N GLY A 232 -31.64 3.51 -7.47
CA GLY A 232 -30.63 3.66 -8.53
C GLY A 232 -30.24 5.11 -8.84
N TRP A 233 -30.47 6.06 -7.92
CA TRP A 233 -30.10 7.47 -8.11
C TRP A 233 -28.64 7.73 -7.76
N ILE A 234 -28.03 6.85 -6.95
CA ILE A 234 -26.60 6.83 -6.68
C ILE A 234 -26.09 5.39 -6.77
N ASP A 235 -24.80 5.25 -7.07
CA ASP A 235 -24.15 3.94 -7.16
C ASP A 235 -24.07 3.22 -5.80
N GLU A 236 -24.01 1.90 -5.85
CA GLU A 236 -23.75 1.08 -4.67
C GLU A 236 -22.37 1.38 -4.06
N PHE A 237 -22.31 1.44 -2.73
CA PHE A 237 -21.05 1.61 -2.03
C PHE A 237 -20.19 0.35 -2.18
N LYS A 238 -19.01 0.50 -2.79
CA LYS A 238 -18.06 -0.59 -2.97
C LYS A 238 -17.63 -1.20 -1.63
N TYR A 239 -17.29 -2.48 -1.65
CA TYR A 239 -16.72 -3.17 -0.50
C TYR A 239 -15.37 -2.54 -0.14
N GLY A 240 -15.12 -2.27 1.15
CA GLY A 240 -13.90 -1.58 1.62
C GLY A 240 -13.98 -0.04 1.63
N GLU A 241 -14.85 0.58 0.82
CA GLU A 241 -14.93 2.05 0.71
C GLU A 241 -15.91 2.71 1.68
N ARG A 242 -16.77 1.93 2.36
CA ARG A 242 -17.86 2.45 3.24
C ARG A 242 -17.37 3.37 4.37
N ASN A 243 -16.16 3.16 4.88
CA ASN A 243 -15.57 4.07 5.87
C ASN A 243 -15.27 5.45 5.24
N LYS A 244 -14.67 5.46 4.04
CA LYS A 244 -14.43 6.68 3.26
C LYS A 244 -15.75 7.36 2.87
N THR A 245 -16.77 6.60 2.47
CA THR A 245 -18.12 7.11 2.20
C THR A 245 -18.74 7.76 3.44
N ALA A 246 -18.66 7.11 4.61
CA ALA A 246 -19.17 7.66 5.86
C ALA A 246 -18.48 8.99 6.22
N GLN A 247 -17.16 9.06 6.07
CA GLN A 247 -16.38 10.29 6.28
C GLN A 247 -16.80 11.40 5.31
N SER A 248 -16.92 11.09 4.02
CA SER A 248 -17.38 12.05 3.01
C SER A 248 -18.78 12.61 3.31
N ILE A 249 -19.70 11.75 3.75
CA ILE A 249 -21.05 12.18 4.17
C ILE A 249 -20.96 13.10 5.40
N CYS A 250 -20.14 12.77 6.40
CA CYS A 250 -19.95 13.61 7.60
C CYS A 250 -19.20 14.93 7.34
N ASN A 251 -18.51 15.04 6.21
CA ASN A 251 -17.91 16.29 5.75
C ASN A 251 -18.94 17.23 5.12
N LEU A 252 -19.99 16.67 4.51
CA LEU A 252 -21.09 17.42 3.88
C LEU A 252 -22.18 17.81 4.89
N PHE A 253 -22.50 16.91 5.82
CA PHE A 253 -23.54 17.11 6.82
C PHE A 253 -22.97 17.42 8.20
N ASP A 254 -23.53 18.41 8.88
CA ASP A 254 -23.24 18.66 10.29
C ASP A 254 -24.11 17.72 11.15
N LEU A 255 -23.45 16.75 11.79
CA LEU A 255 -24.05 15.77 12.70
C LEU A 255 -23.86 16.11 14.18
N THR A 256 -23.38 17.31 14.51
CA THR A 256 -23.14 17.72 15.91
C THR A 256 -24.40 17.60 16.78
N LEU A 257 -25.57 17.90 16.22
CA LEU A 257 -26.87 17.78 16.90
C LEU A 257 -27.29 16.33 17.21
N THR A 258 -26.59 15.33 16.65
CA THR A 258 -26.90 13.91 16.83
C THR A 258 -26.03 13.23 17.91
N LYS A 259 -25.11 13.97 18.52
CA LYS A 259 -24.23 13.46 19.58
C LYS A 259 -25.05 13.11 20.83
N LYS A 260 -24.82 11.91 21.37
CA LYS A 260 -25.43 11.47 22.65
C LYS A 260 -24.69 12.02 23.87
N ASN A 261 -23.39 12.28 23.73
CA ASN A 261 -22.53 12.88 24.75
C ASN A 261 -21.34 13.61 24.10
N GLU A 262 -20.64 14.45 24.86
CA GLU A 262 -19.54 15.30 24.32
C GLU A 262 -18.38 14.51 23.72
N ASN A 263 -18.12 13.31 24.25
CA ASN A 263 -17.06 12.40 23.81
C ASN A 263 -17.45 11.52 22.61
N SER A 264 -18.70 11.56 22.16
CA SER A 264 -19.15 10.74 21.04
C SER A 264 -18.57 11.24 19.73
N ASN A 265 -17.95 10.33 18.98
CA ASN A 265 -17.51 10.58 17.62
C ASN A 265 -18.68 10.26 16.65
N PRO A 266 -19.35 11.28 16.07
CA PRO A 266 -20.51 11.07 15.21
C PRO A 266 -20.15 10.37 13.89
N GLU A 267 -18.91 10.51 13.40
CA GLU A 267 -18.45 9.86 12.18
C GLU A 267 -18.31 8.36 12.37
N ASN A 268 -17.64 7.95 13.45
CA ASN A 268 -17.53 6.54 13.82
C ASN A 268 -18.91 5.94 14.09
N SER A 269 -19.80 6.70 14.74
CA SER A 269 -21.16 6.25 15.04
C SER A 269 -21.98 6.05 13.77
N PHE A 270 -21.90 7.01 12.83
CA PHE A 270 -22.57 6.94 11.53
C PHE A 270 -22.04 5.78 10.69
N TYR A 271 -20.73 5.56 10.67
CA TYR A 271 -20.11 4.42 9.98
C TYR A 271 -20.67 3.07 10.48
N GLN A 272 -20.87 2.90 11.79
CA GLN A 272 -21.43 1.65 12.35
C GLN A 272 -22.87 1.39 11.89
N ILE A 273 -23.62 2.44 11.55
CA ILE A 273 -24.97 2.34 10.98
C ILE A 273 -24.86 2.02 9.48
N LEU A 274 -24.01 2.75 8.75
CA LEU A 274 -23.83 2.61 7.30
C LEU A 274 -23.22 1.27 6.87
N LYS A 275 -22.46 0.58 7.73
CA LYS A 275 -21.84 -0.71 7.38
C LYS A 275 -22.87 -1.82 7.10
N GLY A 276 -24.08 -1.70 7.68
CA GLY A 276 -25.15 -2.70 7.56
C GLY A 276 -24.77 -4.08 8.12
N ILE A 277 -25.69 -5.03 8.02
CA ILE A 277 -25.43 -6.45 8.31
C ILE A 277 -25.16 -7.17 7.00
N TYR A 278 -24.02 -7.86 6.92
CA TYR A 278 -23.70 -8.59 5.69
C TYR A 278 -24.47 -9.91 5.61
N ASN A 279 -25.27 -10.07 4.55
CA ASN A 279 -25.83 -11.37 4.24
C ASN A 279 -24.89 -12.13 3.30
N ARG A 280 -24.18 -13.13 3.84
CA ARG A 280 -23.24 -13.97 3.06
C ARG A 280 -23.89 -14.77 1.93
N ARG A 281 -25.21 -15.02 2.00
CA ARG A 281 -25.94 -15.82 1.00
C ARG A 281 -26.34 -14.99 -0.21
N THR A 282 -26.88 -13.79 0.02
CA THR A 282 -27.32 -12.89 -1.06
C THR A 282 -26.21 -11.96 -1.53
N LYS A 283 -25.07 -11.90 -0.80
CA LYS A 283 -23.98 -10.92 -0.99
C LYS A 283 -24.44 -9.47 -0.87
N GLN A 284 -25.63 -9.24 -0.32
CA GLN A 284 -26.20 -7.91 -0.11
C GLN A 284 -26.11 -7.50 1.37
N ARG A 285 -26.33 -6.20 1.62
CA ARG A 285 -26.40 -5.65 2.98
C ARG A 285 -27.85 -5.53 3.39
N ASP A 286 -28.12 -6.05 4.57
CA ASP A 286 -29.39 -5.88 5.23
C ASP A 286 -29.29 -4.73 6.24
N TYR A 287 -30.28 -3.85 6.19
CA TYR A 287 -30.40 -2.71 7.09
C TYR A 287 -31.69 -2.79 7.92
N GLU A 288 -32.52 -3.83 7.76
CA GLU A 288 -33.81 -3.96 8.44
C GLU A 288 -33.66 -3.98 9.97
N GLU A 289 -32.63 -4.64 10.51
CA GLU A 289 -32.36 -4.64 11.96
C GLU A 289 -31.91 -3.27 12.50
N ILE A 290 -31.26 -2.45 11.65
CA ILE A 290 -30.65 -1.17 12.06
C ILE A 290 -31.60 0.01 11.85
N LEU A 291 -32.27 0.03 10.70
CA LEU A 291 -33.15 1.10 10.20
C LEU A 291 -34.64 0.78 10.35
N GLY A 292 -35.00 -0.48 10.63
CA GLY A 292 -36.38 -0.95 10.62
C GLY A 292 -36.87 -1.39 9.24
N PRO A 293 -38.08 -1.96 9.17
CA PRO A 293 -38.70 -2.43 7.93
C PRO A 293 -38.86 -1.29 6.94
N SER A 294 -38.62 -1.58 5.65
CA SER A 294 -38.65 -0.56 4.59
C SER A 294 -39.97 0.22 4.54
N SER A 295 -41.10 -0.39 4.90
CA SER A 295 -42.41 0.28 4.97
C SER A 295 -42.50 1.41 5.99
N GLU A 296 -41.67 1.39 7.03
CA GLU A 296 -41.68 2.37 8.14
C GLU A 296 -40.60 3.46 7.98
N ARG A 297 -39.72 3.30 7.00
CA ARG A 297 -38.66 4.26 6.66
C ARG A 297 -39.26 5.58 6.17
N LYS A 298 -38.71 6.70 6.62
CA LYS A 298 -39.16 8.07 6.32
C LYS A 298 -38.91 8.50 4.87
N PHE A 299 -37.86 8.00 4.25
CA PHE A 299 -37.38 8.34 2.92
C PHE A 299 -37.74 7.29 1.86
N ASN A 300 -38.44 6.21 2.20
CA ASN A 300 -38.93 5.23 1.20
C ASN A 300 -39.82 5.88 0.11
N ARG A 301 -40.49 6.97 0.46
CA ARG A 301 -41.42 7.74 -0.37
C ARG A 301 -40.77 8.89 -1.14
N ILE A 302 -39.46 9.08 -1.09
CA ILE A 302 -38.81 10.10 -1.92
C ILE A 302 -39.07 9.80 -3.40
N LYS A 303 -39.39 10.85 -4.16
CA LYS A 303 -39.65 10.82 -5.60
C LYS A 303 -38.77 11.84 -6.28
N GLU A 304 -38.45 11.57 -7.54
CA GLU A 304 -37.77 12.53 -8.39
C GLU A 304 -38.71 13.73 -8.61
N ASN A 305 -38.15 14.94 -8.69
CA ASN A 305 -38.96 16.11 -8.97
C ASN A 305 -39.48 15.99 -10.41
N GLU A 306 -40.80 15.91 -10.56
CA GLU A 306 -41.43 16.05 -11.86
C GLU A 306 -41.09 17.44 -12.42
N SER A 307 -40.38 17.45 -13.55
CA SER A 307 -39.92 18.66 -14.23
C SER A 307 -41.04 19.29 -15.06
#